data_AF-A0A8K0H2T6-F1
#
_entry.id   AF-A0A8K0H2T6-F1
#
_cell.length_a   1.000
_cell.length_b   1.000
_cell.length_c   1.000
_cell.angle_alpha   90.00
_cell.angle_beta   90.00
_cell.angle_gamma   90.00
#
_symmetry.space_group_name_H-M   'P 1'
#
loop_
_entity.id
_entity.type
_entity.pdbx_description
1 polymer ?
#
loop_
_entity_poly.entity_id
_entity_poly.type
_entity_poly.pdbx_seq_one_letter_code
_entity_poly.pdbx_strand_id
1 'polypeptide(L)'
;MDKRIELSYCSFEAFKVLANNYLDIDSHPLFPKIECMLKETDITPADVAENLMPKSVTEDAETCLESLIEALKTAKEEARKKAEEEEEAKLKAEEEEAKLKAEEEEAKLKAEKEEKEEKKSEKSEKQDVKCNGNVSDEVKEENVVTA
;
A
#
# COMPACT_ATOMS: atom_id res chain seq x y z
N MET A 1 -12.08 2.19 -22.69
CA MET A 1 -12.75 2.18 -21.38
C MET A 1 -12.97 0.74 -21.01
N ASP A 2 -12.12 0.19 -20.14
CA ASP A 2 -12.26 -1.19 -19.69
C ASP A 2 -13.18 -1.23 -18.47
N LYS A 3 -14.30 -1.92 -18.62
CA LYS A 3 -15.19 -2.21 -17.49
C LYS A 3 -14.72 -3.52 -16.86
N ARG A 4 -14.23 -3.45 -15.63
CA ARG A 4 -14.00 -4.66 -14.82
C ARG A 4 -15.35 -5.11 -14.26
N ILE A 5 -15.75 -6.33 -14.59
CA ILE A 5 -16.92 -7.00 -13.99
C ILE A 5 -16.39 -7.95 -12.94
N GLU A 6 -16.81 -7.76 -11.71
CA GLU A 6 -16.51 -8.66 -10.60
C GLU A 6 -17.57 -9.77 -10.56
N LEU A 7 -17.13 -11.02 -10.70
CA LEU A 7 -18.01 -12.19 -10.61
C LEU A 7 -18.12 -12.61 -9.14
N SER A 8 -19.35 -12.88 -8.69
CA SER A 8 -19.60 -13.34 -7.32
C SER A 8 -19.01 -14.74 -7.08
N TYR A 9 -18.62 -15.00 -5.83
CA TYR A 9 -18.15 -16.31 -5.37
C TYR A 9 -19.28 -17.33 -5.22
N CYS A 10 -18.92 -18.62 -5.17
CA CYS A 10 -19.84 -19.73 -5.07
C CYS A 10 -20.42 -19.86 -3.65
N SER A 11 -21.75 -19.71 -3.52
CA SER A 11 -22.45 -20.01 -2.27
C SER A 11 -22.77 -21.50 -2.15
N PHE A 12 -23.12 -21.95 -0.95
CA PHE A 12 -23.52 -23.34 -0.72
C PHE A 12 -24.79 -23.72 -1.51
N GLU A 13 -25.74 -22.80 -1.65
CA GLU A 13 -26.93 -22.99 -2.49
C GLU A 13 -26.55 -23.18 -3.96
N ALA A 14 -25.60 -22.39 -4.47
CA ALA A 14 -25.09 -22.56 -5.83
C ALA A 14 -24.40 -23.91 -6.00
N PHE A 15 -23.57 -24.32 -5.03
CA PHE A 15 -22.96 -25.65 -5.00
C PHE A 15 -24.00 -26.77 -5.06
N LYS A 16 -25.10 -26.71 -4.29
CA LYS A 16 -26.15 -27.75 -4.34
C LYS A 16 -26.77 -27.89 -5.72
N VAL A 17 -27.03 -26.75 -6.38
CA VAL A 17 -27.55 -26.76 -7.76
C VAL A 17 -26.55 -27.40 -8.71
N LEU A 18 -25.26 -27.11 -8.59
CA LEU A 18 -24.21 -27.72 -9.40
C LEU A 18 -24.08 -29.22 -9.10
N ALA A 19 -24.12 -29.63 -7.84
CA ALA A 19 -24.03 -31.03 -7.43
C ALA A 19 -25.19 -31.87 -7.99
N ASN A 20 -26.42 -31.35 -7.95
CA ASN A 20 -27.55 -31.99 -8.59
C ASN A 20 -27.37 -32.03 -10.12
N ASN A 21 -26.99 -30.92 -10.76
CA ASN A 21 -26.86 -30.86 -12.21
C ASN A 21 -25.79 -31.78 -12.81
N TYR A 22 -24.66 -31.98 -12.12
CA TYR A 22 -23.54 -32.78 -12.64
C TYR A 22 -23.49 -34.20 -12.12
N LEU A 23 -23.92 -34.42 -10.88
CA LEU A 23 -23.77 -35.71 -10.18
C LEU A 23 -25.12 -36.33 -9.79
N ASP A 24 -26.24 -35.65 -10.04
CA ASP A 24 -27.61 -36.09 -9.72
C ASP A 24 -27.79 -36.44 -8.22
N ILE A 25 -27.14 -35.65 -7.35
CA ILE A 25 -27.22 -35.79 -5.89
C ILE A 25 -27.74 -34.52 -5.21
N ASP A 26 -28.67 -34.72 -4.28
CA ASP A 26 -29.20 -33.65 -3.43
C ASP A 26 -28.60 -33.65 -2.01
N SER A 27 -27.98 -34.75 -1.61
CA SER A 27 -27.38 -34.90 -0.28
C SER A 27 -26.20 -35.86 -0.31
N HIS A 28 -25.14 -35.51 0.41
CA HIS A 28 -23.98 -36.36 0.61
C HIS A 28 -23.35 -36.09 1.99
N PRO A 29 -22.76 -37.10 2.67
CA PRO A 29 -22.05 -36.89 3.94
C PRO A 29 -20.94 -35.84 3.90
N LEU A 30 -20.39 -35.55 2.72
CA LEU A 30 -19.34 -34.54 2.51
C LEU A 30 -19.87 -33.11 2.37
N PHE A 31 -21.17 -32.91 2.13
CA PHE A 31 -21.75 -31.57 1.92
C PHE A 31 -21.52 -30.62 3.10
N PRO A 32 -21.70 -31.01 4.38
CA PRO A 32 -21.44 -30.12 5.50
C PRO A 32 -19.98 -29.64 5.56
N LYS A 33 -19.04 -30.51 5.18
CA LYS A 33 -17.63 -30.15 5.11
C LYS A 33 -17.37 -29.13 4.01
N ILE A 34 -17.93 -29.35 2.83
CA ILE A 34 -17.84 -28.42 1.69
C ILE A 34 -18.49 -27.07 2.04
N GLU A 35 -19.65 -27.08 2.71
CA GLU A 35 -20.32 -25.86 3.17
C GLU A 35 -19.42 -25.01 4.07
N CYS A 36 -18.77 -25.62 5.07
CA CYS A 36 -17.84 -24.91 5.95
C CYS A 36 -16.67 -24.32 5.16
N MET A 37 -16.12 -25.08 4.21
CA MET A 37 -14.97 -24.65 3.42
C MET A 37 -15.31 -23.52 2.44
N LEU A 38 -16.49 -23.56 1.81
CA LEU A 38 -16.99 -22.50 0.92
C LEU A 38 -17.26 -21.18 1.65
N LYS A 39 -17.55 -21.22 2.96
CA LYS A 39 -17.70 -20.00 3.78
C LYS A 39 -16.37 -19.34 4.12
N GLU A 40 -15.29 -20.10 4.12
CA GLU A 40 -13.95 -19.63 4.48
C GLU A 40 -13.06 -19.34 3.26
N THR A 41 -13.50 -19.72 2.06
CA THR A 41 -12.67 -19.70 0.85
C THR A 41 -13.43 -19.08 -0.30
N ASP A 42 -12.84 -18.06 -0.90
CA ASP A 42 -13.34 -17.39 -2.08
C ASP A 42 -13.03 -18.22 -3.34
N ILE A 43 -14.03 -18.92 -3.87
CA ILE A 43 -13.93 -19.76 -5.08
C ILE A 43 -15.06 -19.41 -6.05
N THR A 44 -14.79 -19.42 -7.37
CA THR A 44 -15.83 -19.08 -8.35
C THR A 44 -16.73 -20.28 -8.63
N PRO A 45 -18.00 -20.05 -9.02
CA PRO A 45 -18.89 -21.14 -9.44
C PRO A 45 -18.32 -21.99 -10.59
N ALA A 46 -17.49 -21.41 -11.46
CA ALA A 46 -16.85 -22.12 -12.56
C ALA A 46 -15.81 -23.13 -12.05
N ASP A 47 -14.94 -22.70 -11.12
CA ASP A 47 -13.94 -23.58 -10.51
C ASP A 47 -14.59 -24.73 -9.72
N VAL A 48 -15.71 -24.44 -9.04
CA VAL A 48 -16.50 -25.47 -8.35
C VAL A 48 -17.09 -26.47 -9.36
N ALA A 49 -17.68 -25.98 -10.44
CA ALA A 49 -18.25 -26.84 -11.49
C ALA A 49 -17.18 -27.72 -12.15
N GLU A 50 -15.97 -27.19 -12.39
CA GLU A 50 -14.85 -27.97 -12.94
C GLU A 50 -14.51 -29.20 -12.09
N ASN A 51 -14.55 -29.06 -10.77
CA ASN A 51 -14.26 -30.17 -9.85
C ASN A 51 -15.43 -31.16 -9.72
N LEU A 52 -16.66 -30.71 -9.96
CA LEU A 52 -17.86 -31.55 -9.90
C LEU A 52 -18.15 -32.30 -11.20
N MET A 53 -17.57 -31.87 -12.32
CA MET A 53 -17.71 -32.57 -13.59
C MET A 53 -16.89 -33.87 -13.58
N PRO A 54 -17.51 -35.05 -13.74
CA PRO A 54 -16.78 -36.30 -13.86
C PRO A 54 -15.84 -36.25 -15.07
N LYS A 55 -14.57 -36.58 -14.87
CA LYS A 55 -13.54 -36.59 -15.93
C LYS A 55 -13.59 -37.88 -16.74
N SER A 56 -14.26 -38.90 -16.23
CA SER A 56 -14.47 -40.17 -16.93
C SER A 56 -15.86 -40.77 -16.62
N VAL A 57 -16.30 -41.72 -17.46
CA VAL A 57 -17.61 -42.40 -17.30
C VAL A 57 -17.66 -43.27 -16.03
N THR A 58 -16.51 -43.61 -15.46
CA THR A 58 -16.39 -44.47 -14.28
C THR A 58 -16.18 -43.71 -12.98
N GLU A 59 -15.98 -42.39 -13.04
CA GLU A 59 -15.85 -41.58 -11.84
C GLU A 59 -17.21 -41.42 -11.17
N ASP A 60 -17.21 -41.65 -9.87
CA ASP A 60 -18.37 -41.54 -9.00
C ASP A 60 -18.42 -40.17 -8.32
N ALA A 61 -19.58 -39.88 -7.73
CA ALA A 61 -19.83 -38.60 -7.06
C ALA A 61 -18.89 -38.38 -5.87
N GLU A 62 -18.45 -39.45 -5.17
CA GLU A 62 -17.53 -39.32 -4.04
C GLU A 62 -16.18 -38.77 -4.50
N THR A 63 -15.60 -39.34 -5.56
CA THR A 63 -14.33 -38.87 -6.15
C THR A 63 -14.41 -37.39 -6.57
N CYS A 64 -15.52 -36.97 -7.18
CA CYS A 64 -15.71 -35.57 -7.60
C CYS A 64 -15.77 -34.61 -6.39
N LEU A 65 -16.49 -35.00 -5.33
CA LEU A 65 -16.59 -34.21 -4.11
C LEU A 65 -15.27 -34.14 -3.34
N GLU A 66 -14.48 -35.22 -3.35
CA GLU A 66 -13.13 -35.23 -2.78
C GLU A 66 -12.19 -34.31 -3.56
N SER A 67 -12.24 -34.31 -4.90
CA SER A 67 -11.49 -33.38 -5.74
C SER A 67 -11.82 -31.92 -5.39
N LEU A 68 -13.10 -31.61 -5.20
CA LEU A 68 -13.53 -30.26 -4.79
C LEU A 68 -12.95 -29.88 -3.42
N ILE A 69 -12.93 -30.81 -2.45
CA ILE A 69 -12.35 -30.56 -1.13
C ILE A 69 -10.85 -30.23 -1.24
N GLU A 70 -10.09 -30.94 -2.07
CA GLU A 70 -8.67 -30.65 -2.27
C GLU A 70 -8.45 -29.30 -2.97
N ALA A 71 -9.31 -28.96 -3.95
CA ALA A 71 -9.28 -27.66 -4.60
C ALA A 71 -9.55 -26.52 -3.60
N LEU A 72 -10.53 -26.69 -2.70
CA LEU A 72 -10.84 -25.70 -1.66
C LEU A 72 -9.68 -25.51 -0.67
N LYS A 73 -8.98 -26.59 -0.28
CA LYS A 73 -7.78 -26.47 0.57
C LYS A 73 -6.68 -25.67 -0.13
N THR A 74 -6.44 -25.98 -1.40
CA THR A 74 -5.41 -25.32 -2.21
C THR A 74 -5.74 -23.83 -2.37
N ALA A 75 -6.97 -23.50 -2.73
CA ALA A 75 -7.43 -22.11 -2.87
C ALA A 75 -7.27 -21.32 -1.56
N LYS A 76 -7.57 -21.94 -0.41
CA LYS A 76 -7.37 -21.31 0.90
C LYS A 76 -5.90 -21.03 1.20
N GLU A 77 -4.99 -21.95 0.87
CA GLU A 77 -3.56 -21.74 1.05
C GLU A 77 -3.02 -20.64 0.12
N GLU A 78 -3.45 -20.63 -1.14
CA GLU A 78 -3.06 -19.60 -2.10
C GLU A 78 -3.56 -18.21 -1.70
N ALA A 79 -4.79 -18.10 -1.20
CA ALA A 79 -5.34 -16.84 -0.70
C ALA A 79 -4.50 -16.29 0.47
N ARG A 80 -4.05 -17.15 1.39
CA ARG A 80 -3.16 -16.73 2.48
C ARG A 80 -1.82 -16.21 1.95
N LYS A 81 -1.18 -16.92 1.02
CA LYS A 81 0.09 -16.49 0.42
C LYS A 81 -0.04 -15.16 -0.31
N LYS A 82 -1.09 -14.99 -1.10
CA LYS A 82 -1.37 -13.72 -1.81
C LYS A 82 -1.58 -12.56 -0.84
N ALA A 83 -2.26 -12.78 0.28
CA ALA A 83 -2.45 -11.76 1.31
C ALA A 83 -1.13 -11.36 1.99
N GLU A 84 -0.26 -12.33 2.30
CA GLU A 84 1.07 -12.09 2.86
C GLU A 84 1.96 -11.30 1.86
N GLU A 85 1.98 -11.71 0.58
CA GLU A 85 2.73 -11.01 -0.47
C GLU A 85 2.22 -9.59 -0.73
N GLU A 86 0.90 -9.37 -0.69
CA GLU A 86 0.29 -8.05 -0.87
C GLU A 86 0.62 -7.13 0.32
N GLU A 87 0.64 -7.65 1.55
CA GLU A 87 1.02 -6.89 2.73
C GLU A 87 2.50 -6.49 2.70
N GLU A 88 3.39 -7.43 2.36
CA GLU A 88 4.82 -7.14 2.20
C GLU A 88 5.07 -6.10 1.09
N ALA A 89 4.35 -6.19 -0.03
CA ALA A 89 4.44 -5.23 -1.13
C ALA A 89 3.96 -3.83 -0.71
N LYS A 90 2.87 -3.73 0.07
CA LYS A 90 2.38 -2.46 0.61
C LYS A 90 3.38 -1.82 1.57
N LEU A 91 3.96 -2.59 2.49
CA LEU A 91 4.97 -2.08 3.43
C LEU A 91 6.21 -1.54 2.70
N LYS A 92 6.70 -2.26 1.68
CA LYS A 92 7.84 -1.80 0.87
C LYS A 92 7.51 -0.52 0.09
N ALA A 93 6.30 -0.41 -0.47
CA ALA A 93 5.87 0.78 -1.18
C ALA A 93 5.76 2.00 -0.23
N GLU A 94 5.22 1.81 0.97
CA GLU A 94 5.14 2.88 1.99
C GLU A 94 6.53 3.32 2.47
N GLU A 95 7.49 2.41 2.66
CA GLU A 95 8.86 2.74 3.07
C GLU A 95 9.61 3.54 1.99
N GLU A 96 9.49 3.14 0.72
CA GLU A 96 10.04 3.87 -0.44
C GLU A 96 9.42 5.28 -0.53
N GLU A 97 8.10 5.41 -0.42
CA GLU A 97 7.43 6.70 -0.48
C GLU A 97 7.85 7.62 0.68
N ALA A 98 8.05 7.07 1.89
CA ALA A 98 8.53 7.83 3.04
C ALA A 98 9.98 8.33 2.85
N LYS A 99 10.87 7.51 2.28
CA LYS A 99 12.26 7.91 1.99
C LYS A 99 12.32 9.02 0.95
N LEU A 100 11.54 8.90 -0.13
CA LEU A 100 11.48 9.94 -1.17
C LEU A 100 10.98 11.28 -0.61
N LYS A 101 9.95 11.26 0.24
CA LYS A 101 9.45 12.48 0.90
C LYS A 101 10.48 13.11 1.84
N ALA A 102 11.25 12.31 2.57
CA ALA A 102 12.30 12.80 3.46
C ALA A 102 13.46 13.45 2.69
N GLU A 103 13.93 12.83 1.59
CA GLU A 103 14.99 13.41 0.75
C GLU A 103 14.52 14.71 0.07
N GLU A 104 13.28 14.78 -0.39
CA GLU A 104 12.74 16.00 -1.02
C GLU A 104 12.60 17.15 -0.01
N GLU A 105 12.21 16.86 1.24
CA GLU A 105 12.15 17.88 2.29
C GLU A 105 13.55 18.37 2.69
N GLU A 106 14.52 17.46 2.80
CA GLU A 106 15.91 17.80 3.14
C GLU A 106 16.56 18.65 2.02
N ALA A 107 16.24 18.37 0.75
CA ALA A 107 16.69 19.15 -0.39
C ALA A 107 16.09 20.58 -0.39
N LYS A 108 14.79 20.72 -0.09
CA LYS A 108 14.14 22.03 0.04
C LYS A 108 14.73 22.88 1.17
N LEU A 109 15.03 22.26 2.32
CA LEU A 109 15.67 22.93 3.46
C LEU A 109 17.11 23.38 3.18
N LYS A 110 17.85 22.66 2.33
CA LYS A 110 19.20 23.07 1.90
C LYS A 110 19.16 24.26 0.94
N ALA A 111 18.22 24.25 -0.02
CA ALA A 111 18.03 25.37 -0.96
C ALA A 111 17.63 26.68 -0.26
N GLU A 112 16.74 26.64 0.75
CA GLU A 112 16.35 27.85 1.51
C GLU A 112 17.47 28.41 2.41
N LYS A 113 18.46 27.60 2.80
CA LYS A 113 19.62 28.06 3.58
C LYS A 113 20.64 28.79 2.73
N GLU A 114 20.88 28.32 1.49
CA GLU A 114 21.78 28.97 0.54
C GLU A 114 21.26 30.35 0.10
N GLU A 115 19.93 30.50 -0.09
CA GLU A 115 19.30 31.79 -0.43
C GLU A 115 19.36 32.83 0.73
N LYS A 116 19.50 32.36 1.98
CA LYS A 116 19.67 33.22 3.17
C LYS A 116 21.11 33.66 3.41
N GLU A 117 22.11 32.93 2.90
CA GLU A 117 23.52 33.33 3.00
C GLU A 117 23.90 34.41 1.97
N GLU A 118 23.31 34.40 0.76
CA GLU A 118 23.53 35.48 -0.23
C GLU A 118 22.97 36.86 0.21
N LYS A 119 21.86 36.90 0.96
CA LYS A 119 21.34 38.18 1.51
C LYS A 119 22.17 38.77 2.66
N LYS A 120 23.15 38.04 3.20
CA LYS A 120 24.02 38.53 4.29
C LYS A 120 25.29 39.21 3.77
N SER A 121 25.71 38.96 2.53
CA SER A 121 26.91 39.56 1.92
C SER A 121 26.68 40.95 1.33
N GLU A 122 25.44 41.31 0.93
CA GLU A 122 25.14 42.67 0.42
C GLU A 122 25.02 43.76 1.51
N LYS A 123 25.02 43.42 2.81
CA LYS A 123 24.89 44.41 3.90
C LYS A 123 26.22 44.93 4.49
N SER A 124 27.38 44.35 4.16
CA SER A 124 28.67 44.80 4.72
C SER A 124 29.57 45.62 3.80
N GLU A 125 29.19 45.88 2.54
CA GLU A 125 29.97 46.71 1.60
C GLU A 125 29.38 48.13 1.43
N LYS A 126 28.96 48.77 2.54
CA LYS A 126 28.71 50.22 2.62
C LYS A 126 29.03 50.79 4.02
N GLN A 127 30.27 50.68 4.48
CA GLN A 127 30.90 51.72 5.31
C GLN A 127 32.36 51.37 5.56
N ASP A 128 33.22 51.76 4.62
CA ASP A 128 34.63 52.15 4.80
C ASP A 128 35.02 52.57 3.36
N VAL A 129 35.31 53.82 3.02
CA VAL A 129 36.54 54.53 3.32
C VAL A 129 36.36 56.01 2.97
N LYS A 130 36.69 56.92 3.90
CA LYS A 130 37.42 58.14 3.53
C LYS A 130 38.34 58.57 4.67
N CYS A 131 39.63 58.41 4.43
CA CYS A 131 40.74 58.77 5.31
C CYS A 131 40.91 60.29 5.52
N ASN A 132 41.59 60.60 6.62
CA ASN A 132 42.13 61.87 7.13
C ASN A 132 42.48 62.98 6.13
N GLY A 133 42.24 64.23 6.55
CA GLY A 133 42.96 65.41 6.07
C GLY A 133 42.39 66.79 6.45
N ASN A 134 42.80 67.29 7.62
CA ASN A 134 43.22 68.68 7.91
C ASN A 134 42.27 69.81 8.45
N VAL A 135 42.63 70.23 9.68
CA VAL A 135 42.73 71.56 10.38
C VAL A 135 41.51 72.36 10.87
N SER A 136 41.71 72.84 12.12
CA SER A 136 41.25 74.10 12.78
C SER A 136 39.77 74.18 13.19
N ASP A 137 39.36 74.76 14.32
CA ASP A 137 40.03 75.46 15.43
C ASP A 137 39.02 75.51 16.61
N GLU A 138 39.51 75.91 17.79
CA GLU A 138 38.85 76.32 19.05
C GLU A 138 37.29 76.35 19.15
N VAL A 139 36.75 75.91 20.29
CA VAL A 139 36.32 76.78 21.42
C VAL A 139 35.84 75.91 22.60
N LYS A 140 36.19 76.39 23.79
CA LYS A 140 35.90 75.90 25.14
C LYS A 140 34.41 75.96 25.46
N GLU A 141 33.90 75.03 26.26
CA GLU A 141 33.19 75.41 27.49
C GLU A 141 33.01 74.23 28.47
N GLU A 142 33.19 74.56 29.75
CA GLU A 142 33.13 73.72 30.93
C GLU A 142 31.68 73.38 31.35
N ASN A 143 31.48 72.20 31.94
CA ASN A 143 30.87 72.00 33.26
C ASN A 143 30.87 70.48 33.55
N VAL A 144 31.68 69.92 34.46
CA VAL A 144 31.75 70.06 35.93
C VAL A 144 30.56 69.40 36.65
N VAL A 145 30.88 68.28 37.34
CA VAL A 145 30.37 67.79 38.65
C VAL A 145 29.06 66.97 38.62
N THR A 146 29.13 65.63 38.71
CA THR A 146 29.18 64.76 39.93
C THR A 146 28.00 64.93 40.89
N ALA A 147 27.20 63.88 41.04
CA ALA A 147 27.10 63.05 42.27
C ALA A 147 26.05 61.94 42.05
#